data_AF-A0AA37J007-F1
#
_entry.id   AF-A0AA37J007-F1
#
_cell.length_a   1.000
_cell.length_b   1.000
_cell.length_c   1.000
_cell.angle_alpha   90.00
_cell.angle_beta   90.00
_cell.angle_gamma   90.00
#
_symmetry.space_group_name_H-M   'P 1'
#
loop_
_entity.id
_entity.type
_entity.pdbx_description
1 polymer ?
#
loop_
_entity_poly.entity_id
_entity_poly.type
_entity_poly.pdbx_seq_one_letter_code
_entity_poly.pdbx_strand_id
1 'polypeptide(L)'
;MAKSGKIETCHRFDERLLACYRELLQTTNLQKAYQEWFRWFRFLRNELERRMPDYQFQGTVAENGMEYAYFQFASVELKEKGLKIVVAFLHRDFSLEVWLSGVNRKSQALWEEKLRSAATSFSCTADPLHTDYILRAPIPVNWADGNAVVATLEQTVERLLSEI
;
A
#
# COMPACT_ATOMS: atom_id res chain seq x y z
N MET A 1 -44.51 29.40 -13.05
CA MET A 1 -43.81 28.09 -12.97
C MET A 1 -42.61 28.13 -13.90
N ALA A 2 -41.41 28.42 -13.37
CA ALA A 2 -40.17 28.31 -14.13
C ALA A 2 -39.49 26.99 -13.74
N LYS A 3 -39.37 26.06 -14.68
CA LYS A 3 -38.61 24.83 -14.47
C LYS A 3 -37.13 25.17 -14.53
N SER A 4 -36.45 25.03 -13.41
CA SER A 4 -35.00 25.07 -13.28
C SER A 4 -34.37 24.03 -14.21
N GLY A 5 -33.58 24.48 -15.19
CA GLY A 5 -32.82 23.60 -16.08
C GLY A 5 -31.70 22.92 -15.31
N LYS A 6 -31.67 21.58 -15.36
CA LYS A 6 -30.52 20.81 -14.89
C LYS A 6 -29.30 21.18 -15.73
N ILE A 7 -28.26 21.66 -15.07
CA ILE A 7 -26.94 21.84 -15.67
C ILE A 7 -26.37 20.43 -15.92
N GLU A 8 -26.33 20.01 -17.18
CA GLU A 8 -25.58 18.83 -17.58
C GLU A 8 -24.09 19.11 -17.36
N THR A 9 -23.47 18.38 -16.45
CA THR A 9 -22.03 18.44 -16.23
C THR A 9 -21.35 17.71 -17.38
N CYS A 10 -20.75 18.48 -18.29
CA CYS A 10 -19.92 17.93 -19.36
C CYS A 10 -18.61 17.41 -18.74
N HIS A 11 -18.48 16.09 -18.61
CA HIS A 11 -17.24 15.46 -18.18
C HIS A 11 -16.19 15.59 -19.29
N ARG A 12 -15.15 16.38 -19.05
CA ARG A 12 -14.06 16.60 -20.00
C ARG A 12 -12.88 15.68 -19.66
N PHE A 13 -12.43 14.89 -20.63
CA PHE A 13 -11.26 14.02 -20.53
C PHE A 13 -10.05 14.64 -21.24
N ASP A 14 -8.82 14.34 -20.81
CA ASP A 14 -7.61 14.71 -21.55
C ASP A 14 -7.31 13.66 -22.63
N GLU A 15 -7.72 13.95 -23.87
CA GLU A 15 -7.53 13.07 -25.02
C GLU A 15 -6.06 12.72 -25.29
N ARG A 16 -5.11 13.58 -24.92
CA ARG A 16 -3.68 13.34 -25.12
C ARG A 16 -3.17 12.24 -24.22
N LEU A 17 -3.64 12.20 -22.97
CA LEU A 17 -3.30 11.14 -22.02
C LEU A 17 -3.90 9.79 -22.47
N LEU A 18 -5.13 9.78 -22.98
CA LEU A 18 -5.75 8.56 -23.50
C LEU A 18 -5.03 8.04 -24.75
N ALA A 19 -4.63 8.92 -25.66
CA ALA A 19 -3.84 8.56 -26.83
C ALA A 19 -2.47 8.00 -26.43
N CYS A 20 -1.79 8.62 -25.47
CA CYS A 20 -0.52 8.15 -24.92
C CYS A 20 -0.66 6.77 -24.26
N TYR A 21 -1.69 6.56 -23.43
CA TYR A 21 -1.94 5.25 -22.82
C TYR A 21 -2.18 4.16 -23.87
N ARG A 22 -2.98 4.45 -24.91
CA ARG A 22 -3.18 3.54 -26.03
C ARG A 22 -1.88 3.20 -26.73
N GLU A 23 -1.05 4.19 -27.01
CA GLU A 23 0.26 3.99 -27.65
C GLU A 23 1.15 3.09 -26.80
N LEU A 24 1.29 3.38 -25.50
CA LEU A 24 2.07 2.55 -24.58
C LEU A 24 1.59 1.11 -24.55
N LEU A 25 0.27 0.87 -24.54
CA LEU A 25 -0.29 -0.48 -24.58
C LEU A 25 0.00 -1.21 -25.90
N GLN A 26 0.07 -0.49 -27.03
CA GLN A 26 0.21 -1.09 -28.35
C GLN A 26 1.66 -1.28 -28.78
N THR A 27 2.57 -0.42 -28.32
CA THR A 27 3.98 -0.39 -28.78
C THR A 27 4.95 -0.95 -27.75
N THR A 28 4.51 -1.19 -26.51
CA THR A 28 5.36 -1.73 -25.44
C THR A 28 4.75 -2.99 -24.83
N ASN A 29 5.50 -3.63 -23.93
CA ASN A 29 5.01 -4.75 -23.13
C ASN A 29 4.30 -4.31 -21.84
N LEU A 30 3.82 -3.06 -21.74
CA LEU A 30 3.26 -2.49 -20.50
C LEU A 30 2.23 -3.41 -19.83
N GLN A 31 1.28 -3.94 -20.58
CA GLN A 31 0.25 -4.84 -20.01
C GLN A 31 0.87 -6.11 -19.42
N LYS A 32 1.80 -6.75 -20.13
CA LYS A 32 2.45 -7.99 -19.67
C LYS A 32 3.36 -7.72 -18.47
N ALA A 33 4.10 -6.61 -18.50
CA ALA A 33 4.96 -6.19 -17.40
C ALA A 33 4.15 -5.92 -16.13
N TYR A 34 3.00 -5.23 -16.25
CA TYR A 34 2.08 -5.01 -15.15
C TYR A 34 1.51 -6.33 -14.60
N GLN A 35 1.08 -7.23 -15.47
CA GLN A 35 0.58 -8.55 -15.06
C GLN A 35 1.62 -9.37 -14.31
N GLU A 36 2.88 -9.36 -14.76
CA GLU A 36 3.98 -10.07 -14.09
C GLU A 36 4.31 -9.43 -12.73
N TRP A 37 4.40 -8.10 -12.67
CA TRP A 37 4.55 -7.40 -11.40
C TRP A 37 3.41 -7.73 -10.43
N PHE A 38 2.17 -7.76 -10.91
CA PHE A 38 1.02 -8.05 -10.06
C PHE A 38 0.98 -9.51 -9.60
N ARG A 39 1.43 -10.44 -10.45
CA ARG A 39 1.66 -11.84 -10.08
C ARG A 39 2.71 -11.94 -8.98
N TRP A 40 3.84 -11.24 -9.12
CA TRP A 40 4.89 -11.18 -8.10
C TRP A 40 4.36 -10.59 -6.78
N PHE A 41 3.60 -9.50 -6.83
CA PHE A 41 3.08 -8.86 -5.62
C PHE A 41 2.06 -9.75 -4.88
N ARG A 42 1.23 -10.50 -5.62
CA ARG A 42 0.36 -11.53 -5.03
C ARG A 42 1.15 -12.69 -4.41
N PHE A 43 2.24 -13.10 -5.04
CA PHE A 43 3.14 -14.10 -4.47
C PHE A 43 3.65 -13.66 -3.10
N LEU A 44 4.11 -12.40 -2.96
CA LEU A 44 4.55 -11.87 -1.66
C LEU A 44 3.45 -11.95 -0.61
N ARG A 45 2.21 -11.54 -0.94
CA ARG A 45 1.07 -11.62 -0.03
C ARG A 45 0.82 -13.04 0.47
N ASN A 46 0.81 -14.01 -0.44
CA ASN A 46 0.48 -15.40 -0.11
C ASN A 46 1.59 -16.07 0.71
N GLU A 47 2.85 -15.86 0.35
CA GLU A 47 3.96 -16.42 1.11
C GLU A 47 4.08 -15.78 2.50
N LEU A 48 3.83 -14.47 2.62
CA LEU A 48 3.86 -13.82 3.92
C LEU A 48 2.73 -14.33 4.83
N GLU A 49 1.52 -14.54 4.30
CA GLU A 49 0.42 -15.18 5.06
C GLU A 49 0.79 -16.58 5.53
N ARG A 50 1.46 -17.37 4.68
CA ARG A 50 1.92 -18.72 5.03
C ARG A 50 2.95 -18.70 6.17
N ARG A 51 3.81 -17.67 6.23
CA ARG A 51 4.85 -17.54 7.24
C ARG A 51 4.36 -16.89 8.54
N MET A 52 3.29 -16.12 8.48
CA MET A 52 2.71 -15.38 9.61
C MET A 52 1.28 -15.85 9.93
N PRO A 53 1.07 -17.11 10.36
CA PRO A 53 -0.26 -17.72 10.50
C PRO A 53 -1.15 -17.07 11.57
N ASP A 54 -0.55 -16.36 12.54
CA ASP A 54 -1.28 -15.67 13.61
C ASP A 54 -1.91 -14.34 13.16
N TYR A 55 -1.67 -13.94 11.91
CA TYR A 55 -2.18 -12.70 11.33
C TYR A 55 -3.29 -12.99 10.34
N GLN A 56 -4.34 -12.18 10.38
CA GLN A 56 -5.39 -12.24 9.37
C GLN A 56 -5.08 -11.28 8.23
N PHE A 57 -4.87 -11.82 7.02
CA PHE A 57 -4.64 -11.04 5.81
C PHE A 57 -5.92 -10.69 5.09
N GLN A 58 -5.92 -9.54 4.41
CA GLN A 58 -6.90 -9.21 3.39
C GLN A 58 -6.85 -10.27 2.28
N GLY A 59 -8.03 -10.71 1.82
CA GLY A 59 -8.12 -11.80 0.85
C GLY A 59 -7.55 -11.47 -0.53
N THR A 60 -7.54 -10.20 -0.92
CA THR A 60 -7.02 -9.74 -2.21
C THR A 60 -6.11 -8.54 -2.05
N VAL A 61 -5.18 -8.38 -2.99
CA VAL A 61 -4.48 -7.12 -3.20
C VAL A 61 -5.49 -6.07 -3.68
N ALA A 62 -5.42 -4.86 -3.13
CA ALA A 62 -6.10 -3.68 -3.62
C ALA A 62 -5.20 -2.90 -4.58
N GLU A 63 -5.77 -2.44 -5.70
CA GLU A 63 -5.10 -1.61 -6.71
C GLU A 63 -5.78 -0.25 -6.79
N ASN A 64 -5.00 0.84 -6.78
CA ASN A 64 -5.51 2.20 -6.89
C ASN A 64 -5.00 2.89 -8.17
N GLY A 65 -5.37 2.34 -9.33
CA GLY A 65 -5.12 3.00 -10.62
C GLY A 65 -3.64 3.28 -10.92
N MET A 66 -2.73 2.40 -10.49
CA MET A 66 -1.27 2.58 -10.58
C MET A 66 -0.72 3.80 -9.81
N GLU A 67 -1.43 4.36 -8.83
CA GLU A 67 -0.80 5.22 -7.82
C GLU A 67 -0.02 4.36 -6.84
N TYR A 68 -0.73 3.42 -6.22
CA TYR A 68 -0.15 2.37 -5.41
C TYR A 68 -1.05 1.12 -5.40
N ALA A 69 -0.45 0.00 -5.00
CA ALA A 69 -1.18 -1.22 -4.70
C ALA A 69 -0.76 -1.73 -3.33
N TYR A 70 -1.65 -2.44 -2.64
CA TYR A 70 -1.36 -2.88 -1.30
C TYR A 70 -2.16 -4.12 -0.90
N PHE A 71 -1.67 -4.80 0.13
CA PHE A 71 -2.47 -5.70 0.94
C PHE A 71 -2.19 -5.40 2.41
N GLN A 72 -3.20 -5.62 3.26
CA GLN A 72 -3.09 -5.36 4.68
C GLN A 72 -3.34 -6.63 5.50
N PHE A 73 -2.81 -6.64 6.72
CA PHE A 73 -3.02 -7.73 7.66
C PHE A 73 -2.84 -7.25 9.10
N ALA A 74 -3.42 -7.98 10.05
CA ALA A 74 -3.30 -7.68 11.47
C ALA A 74 -3.56 -8.93 12.31
N SER A 75 -2.82 -9.06 13.42
CA SER A 75 -3.14 -9.99 14.50
C SER A 75 -4.35 -9.49 15.29
N VAL A 76 -4.82 -10.29 16.26
CA VAL A 76 -5.90 -9.86 17.17
C VAL A 76 -5.47 -8.65 17.99
N GLU A 77 -4.27 -8.66 18.54
CA GLU A 77 -3.71 -7.60 19.38
C GLU A 77 -3.57 -6.29 18.62
N LEU A 78 -3.13 -6.34 17.35
CA LEU A 78 -3.06 -5.15 16.51
C LEU A 78 -4.45 -4.55 16.27
N LYS A 79 -5.45 -5.38 15.99
CA LYS A 79 -6.82 -4.90 15.78
C LYS A 79 -7.41 -4.27 17.04
N GLU A 80 -7.14 -4.84 18.20
CA GLU A 80 -7.55 -4.28 19.50
C GLU A 80 -6.87 -2.92 19.76
N LYS A 81 -5.61 -2.77 19.35
CA LYS A 81 -4.91 -1.48 19.33
C LYS A 81 -5.45 -0.51 18.26
N GLY A 82 -6.29 -0.97 17.32
CA GLY A 82 -6.75 -0.18 16.17
C GLY A 82 -5.68 0.01 15.08
N LEU A 83 -4.68 -0.88 15.04
CA LEU A 83 -3.56 -0.86 14.10
C LEU A 83 -3.68 -1.99 13.06
N LYS A 84 -2.94 -1.82 11.97
CA LYS A 84 -2.74 -2.83 10.93
C LYS A 84 -1.38 -2.63 10.27
N ILE A 85 -0.87 -3.70 9.68
CA ILE A 85 0.27 -3.65 8.77
C ILE A 85 -0.25 -3.55 7.35
N VAL A 86 0.42 -2.73 6.54
CA VAL A 86 0.17 -2.60 5.10
C VAL A 86 1.48 -2.83 4.37
N VAL A 87 1.48 -3.74 3.41
CA VAL A 87 2.56 -3.85 2.42
C VAL A 87 2.09 -3.09 1.19
N ALA A 88 2.83 -2.04 0.83
CA ALA A 88 2.46 -1.12 -0.24
C ALA A 88 3.54 -1.10 -1.33
N PHE A 89 3.11 -1.05 -2.59
CA PHE A 89 3.99 -0.79 -3.72
C PHE A 89 3.59 0.55 -4.34
N LEU A 90 4.52 1.51 -4.31
CA LEU A 90 4.33 2.85 -4.88
C LEU A 90 4.84 2.82 -6.33
N HIS A 91 3.93 2.88 -7.29
CA HIS A 91 4.30 2.72 -8.71
C HIS A 91 5.12 3.89 -9.24
N ARG A 92 4.79 5.13 -8.83
CA ARG A 92 5.52 6.33 -9.26
C ARG A 92 6.99 6.27 -8.87
N ASP A 93 7.25 5.82 -7.65
CA ASP A 93 8.60 5.77 -7.07
C ASP A 93 9.26 4.40 -7.27
N PHE A 94 8.51 3.44 -7.85
CA PHE A 94 8.88 2.05 -8.09
C PHE A 94 9.46 1.36 -6.84
N SER A 95 8.81 1.54 -5.71
CA SER A 95 9.29 1.09 -4.39
C SER A 95 8.29 0.17 -3.69
N LEU A 96 8.84 -0.80 -2.96
CA LEU A 96 8.10 -1.64 -2.03
C LEU A 96 8.32 -1.12 -0.61
N GLU A 97 7.25 -0.99 0.17
CA GLU A 97 7.29 -0.49 1.55
C GLU A 97 6.41 -1.32 2.49
N VAL A 98 6.76 -1.32 3.77
CA VAL A 98 5.93 -1.80 4.88
C VAL A 98 5.53 -0.61 5.72
N TRP A 99 4.23 -0.51 6.01
CA TRP A 99 3.64 0.55 6.82
C TRP A 99 2.98 -0.01 8.07
N LEU A 100 3.13 0.70 9.18
CA LEU A 100 2.17 0.63 10.28
C LEU A 100 1.09 1.68 10.04
N SER A 101 -0.17 1.29 10.04
CA SER A 101 -1.28 2.21 9.79
C SER A 101 -2.37 2.06 10.86
N GLY A 102 -3.11 3.14 11.10
CA GLY A 102 -4.37 3.03 11.84
C GLY A 102 -5.44 2.35 11.00
N VAL A 103 -6.37 1.62 11.63
CA VAL A 103 -7.54 1.06 10.92
C VAL A 103 -8.50 2.14 10.40
N ASN A 104 -8.41 3.35 10.96
CA ASN A 104 -9.08 4.56 10.51
C ASN A 104 -8.26 5.79 10.89
N ARG A 105 -8.64 6.97 10.39
CA ARG A 105 -7.91 8.23 10.64
C ARG A 105 -7.84 8.63 12.12
N LYS A 106 -8.86 8.30 12.91
CA LYS A 106 -8.86 8.57 14.36
C LYS A 106 -7.77 7.75 15.07
N SER A 107 -7.70 6.45 14.79
CA SER A 107 -6.67 5.57 15.36
C SER A 107 -5.28 5.95 14.85
N GLN A 108 -5.17 6.32 13.57
CA GLN A 108 -3.91 6.77 12.98
C GLN A 108 -3.33 8.00 13.68
N ALA A 109 -4.14 9.04 13.87
CA ALA A 109 -3.72 10.25 14.58
C ALA A 109 -3.34 9.95 16.04
N LEU A 110 -4.13 9.12 16.73
CA LEU A 110 -3.84 8.73 18.11
C LEU A 110 -2.50 8.01 18.26
N TRP A 111 -2.19 7.08 17.36
CA TRP A 111 -0.94 6.33 17.42
C TRP A 111 0.27 7.11 16.91
N GLU A 112 0.08 7.99 15.93
CA GLU A 112 1.12 8.93 15.52
C GLU A 112 1.55 9.80 16.70
N GLU A 113 0.62 10.37 17.47
CA GLU A 113 0.93 11.18 18.64
C GLU A 113 1.75 10.39 19.69
N LYS A 114 1.37 9.14 19.93
CA LYS A 114 2.08 8.25 20.87
C LYS A 114 3.49 7.89 20.41
N LEU A 115 3.68 7.69 19.11
CA LEU A 115 4.95 7.23 18.54
C LEU A 115 5.87 8.40 18.15
N ARG A 116 5.36 9.64 18.10
CA ARG A 116 6.13 10.83 17.72
C ARG A 116 7.37 11.06 18.58
N SER A 117 7.31 10.72 19.87
CA SER A 117 8.42 10.89 20.82
C SER A 117 9.20 9.59 21.07
N ALA A 118 8.78 8.48 20.46
CA ALA A 118 9.48 7.21 20.57
C ALA A 118 10.77 7.25 19.73
N ALA A 119 11.87 6.71 20.27
CA ALA A 119 13.05 6.46 19.47
C ALA A 119 12.75 5.29 18.53
N THR A 120 12.51 5.58 17.25
CA THR A 120 12.21 4.58 16.24
C THR A 120 13.22 4.64 15.09
N SER A 121 13.51 3.46 14.53
CA SER A 121 14.35 3.34 13.33
C SER A 121 13.57 3.54 12.03
N PHE A 122 12.26 3.79 12.11
CA PHE A 122 11.35 3.94 10.99
C PHE A 122 11.02 5.40 10.67
N SER A 123 10.65 5.66 9.42
CA SER A 123 10.21 7.01 9.04
C SER A 123 8.79 7.27 9.51
N CYS A 124 8.60 8.28 10.36
CA CYS A 124 7.28 8.72 10.79
C CYS A 124 6.58 9.55 9.72
N THR A 125 5.25 9.54 9.75
CA THR A 125 4.46 10.48 8.96
C THR A 125 4.61 11.91 9.49
N ALA A 126 4.58 12.89 8.59
CA ALA A 126 4.49 14.31 8.93
C ALA A 126 3.04 14.81 8.99
N ASP A 127 2.08 14.03 8.46
CA ASP A 127 0.67 14.41 8.37
C ASP A 127 -0.23 13.16 8.45
N PRO A 128 -0.58 12.68 9.65
CA PRO A 128 -1.35 11.45 9.84
C PRO A 128 -2.78 11.52 9.28
N LEU A 129 -3.30 12.72 8.97
CA LEU A 129 -4.63 12.91 8.42
C LEU A 129 -4.67 12.73 6.89
N HIS A 130 -3.55 12.96 6.21
CA HIS A 130 -3.45 12.92 4.74
C HIS A 130 -2.49 11.85 4.20
N THR A 131 -1.79 11.13 5.06
CA THR A 131 -0.96 9.97 4.70
C THR A 131 -1.63 8.66 5.12
N ASP A 132 -1.20 7.54 4.53
CA ASP A 132 -1.76 6.21 4.82
C ASP A 132 -0.92 5.37 5.80
N TYR A 133 0.10 5.97 6.41
CA TYR A 133 0.99 5.31 7.36
C TYR A 133 1.25 6.20 8.58
N ILE A 134 1.64 5.57 9.69
CA ILE A 134 2.21 6.17 10.90
C ILE A 134 3.72 6.04 10.84
N LEU A 135 4.20 4.80 10.66
CA LEU A 135 5.60 4.45 10.44
C LEU A 135 5.71 3.75 9.09
N ARG A 136 6.83 3.97 8.38
CA ARG A 136 7.14 3.23 7.15
C ARG A 136 8.60 2.78 7.07
N ALA A 137 8.81 1.72 6.30
CA ALA A 137 10.13 1.19 5.95
C ALA A 137 10.17 0.83 4.46
N PRO A 138 11.19 1.29 3.69
CA PRO A 138 11.44 0.75 2.37
C PRO A 138 11.97 -0.68 2.45
N ILE A 139 11.60 -1.50 1.48
CA ILE A 139 12.01 -2.91 1.37
C ILE A 139 12.88 -3.07 0.12
N PRO A 140 14.16 -3.43 0.27
CA PRO A 140 15.00 -3.79 -0.87
C PRO A 140 14.41 -4.96 -1.64
N VAL A 141 14.24 -4.81 -2.95
CA VAL A 141 13.67 -5.85 -3.81
C VAL A 141 14.77 -6.55 -4.60
N ASN A 142 14.95 -7.85 -4.34
CA ASN A 142 15.68 -8.73 -5.23
C ASN A 142 14.69 -9.40 -6.20
N TRP A 143 14.64 -8.91 -7.44
CA TRP A 143 13.71 -9.41 -8.47
C TRP A 143 13.96 -10.86 -8.89
N ALA A 144 15.17 -11.38 -8.65
CA ALA A 144 15.51 -12.77 -8.97
C ALA A 144 15.10 -13.76 -7.87
N ASP A 145 14.82 -13.28 -6.66
CA ASP A 145 14.52 -14.12 -5.50
C ASP A 145 13.39 -13.53 -4.66
N GLY A 146 12.15 -13.90 -5.02
CA GLY A 146 10.97 -13.51 -4.26
C GLY A 146 10.97 -14.02 -2.81
N ASN A 147 11.57 -15.17 -2.52
CA ASN A 147 11.61 -15.71 -1.16
C ASN A 147 12.48 -14.88 -0.23
N ALA A 148 13.58 -14.33 -0.76
CA ALA A 148 14.42 -13.37 -0.03
C ALA A 148 13.67 -12.05 0.25
N VAL A 149 12.83 -11.59 -0.69
CA VAL A 149 11.97 -10.42 -0.45
C VAL A 149 10.95 -10.70 0.65
N VAL A 150 10.31 -11.88 0.64
CA VAL A 150 9.37 -12.29 1.69
C VAL A 150 10.06 -12.37 3.05
N ALA A 151 11.28 -12.93 3.13
CA ALA A 151 12.04 -12.97 4.38
C ALA A 151 12.38 -11.57 4.90
N THR A 152 12.76 -10.65 4.01
CA THR A 152 13.02 -9.24 4.38
C THR A 152 11.74 -8.54 4.87
N LEU A 153 10.59 -8.82 4.24
CA LEU A 153 9.29 -8.30 4.67
C LEU A 153 8.97 -8.77 6.10
N GLU A 154 9.01 -10.08 6.32
CA GLU A 154 8.77 -10.72 7.62
C GLU A 154 9.65 -10.12 8.72
N GLN A 155 10.96 -10.08 8.52
CA GLN A 155 11.90 -9.50 9.48
C GLN A 155 11.63 -8.00 9.73
N THR A 156 11.26 -7.25 8.71
CA THR A 156 10.95 -5.81 8.85
C THR A 156 9.67 -5.61 9.63
N VAL A 157 8.65 -6.45 9.42
CA VAL A 157 7.39 -6.44 10.19
C VAL A 157 7.66 -6.77 11.64
N GLU A 158 8.40 -7.84 11.94
CA GLU A 158 8.76 -8.22 13.31
C GLU A 158 9.51 -7.10 14.04
N ARG A 159 10.50 -6.48 13.38
CA ARG A 159 11.22 -5.33 13.93
C ARG A 159 10.30 -4.15 14.19
N LEU A 160 9.41 -3.83 13.24
CA LEU A 160 8.42 -2.76 13.40
C LEU A 160 7.53 -3.01 14.61
N LEU A 161 7.06 -4.25 14.77
CA LEU A 161 6.17 -4.64 15.87
C LEU A 161 6.88 -4.66 17.24
N SER A 162 8.19 -4.87 17.27
CA SER A 162 8.99 -4.79 18.50
C SER A 162 9.18 -3.36 19.03
N GLU A 163 8.91 -2.34 18.20
CA GLU A 163 9.05 -0.92 18.54
C GLU A 163 7.72 -0.26 18.98
N ILE A 164 6.60 -1.01 19.07
CA ILE A 164 5.22 -0.49 19.33
C ILE A 164 4.40 -1.26 20.39
#